data_AF-A0A354X1T9-F1
#
_entry.id   AF-A0A354X1T9-F1
#
_cell.length_a   1.000
_cell.length_b   1.000
_cell.length_c   1.000
_cell.angle_alpha   90.00
_cell.angle_beta   90.00
_cell.angle_gamma   90.00
#
_symmetry.space_group_name_H-M   'P 1'
#
loop_
_entity.id
_entity.type
_entity.pdbx_description
1 polymer ?
#
loop_
_entity_poly.entity_id
_entity_poly.type
_entity_poly.pdbx_seq_one_letter_code
_entity_poly.pdbx_strand_id
1 'polypeptide(L)'
;MKLKYLFPLFIVTLALMASCDEEDAVTLLQEIQVSSSYVAIPEGGGDATITVTSKDSWTAEKVLIWKNDTTVQDSIKWLTISSTRGSAGEAELTFSAPSTLNGRTAEVLIHSSGKTQRINIIQGLPKIEEATVADVNAGPDGKTFRVTGVCTAIANTQYGNWYLTDETGTLYVYGTLDAKGGKQNFLSWGLEVGDEVTVQGPKLTYGSTIELVDVTVISINKSLIKVDSVENKVLPIEGGEFTAYLTCKG
;
A
#
# COMPACT_ATOMS: atom_id res chain seq x y z
N MET A 1 -27.06 34.92 78.15
CA MET A 1 -26.17 35.95 77.56
C MET A 1 -26.29 35.84 76.04
N LYS A 2 -27.02 36.73 75.36
CA LYS A 2 -26.57 38.04 74.83
C LYS A 2 -25.46 37.93 73.76
N LEU A 3 -25.89 37.62 72.54
CA LEU A 3 -25.64 38.34 71.26
C LEU A 3 -24.42 39.25 71.19
N LYS A 4 -23.52 39.03 70.21
CA LYS A 4 -22.88 40.11 69.42
C LYS A 4 -22.59 39.67 67.98
N TYR A 5 -23.10 40.50 67.07
CA TYR A 5 -22.99 40.56 65.62
C TYR A 5 -21.55 40.79 65.11
N LEU A 6 -21.26 40.46 63.84
CA LEU A 6 -20.97 41.44 62.75
C LEU A 6 -20.27 40.82 61.52
N PHE A 7 -21.01 40.79 60.42
CA PHE A 7 -20.64 41.16 59.03
C PHE A 7 -19.67 40.30 58.17
N PRO A 8 -19.88 40.32 56.83
CA PRO A 8 -19.70 39.20 55.90
C PRO A 8 -18.39 39.30 55.09
N LEU A 9 -17.94 38.17 54.54
CA LEU A 9 -17.02 38.19 53.41
C LEU A 9 -17.52 37.25 52.32
N PHE A 10 -17.90 37.86 51.20
CA PHE A 10 -18.04 37.25 49.90
C PHE A 10 -16.75 36.47 49.57
N ILE A 11 -16.86 35.15 49.38
CA ILE A 11 -15.92 34.40 48.55
C ILE A 11 -16.77 33.66 47.53
N VAL A 12 -16.86 34.26 46.34
CA VAL A 12 -17.29 33.59 45.11
C VAL A 12 -16.32 32.44 44.89
N THR A 13 -16.73 31.23 45.25
CA THR A 13 -16.06 30.01 44.81
C THR A 13 -16.66 29.65 43.46
N LEU A 14 -15.82 29.83 42.44
CA LEU A 14 -16.05 29.51 41.05
C LEU A 14 -16.53 28.04 40.92
N ALA A 15 -17.80 27.84 40.63
CA ALA A 15 -18.28 26.53 40.18
C ALA A 15 -17.79 26.34 38.74
N LEU A 16 -16.62 25.72 38.59
CA LEU A 16 -16.15 25.13 37.34
C LEU A 16 -17.07 23.95 37.00
N MET A 17 -18.21 24.23 36.37
CA MET A 17 -19.15 23.24 35.85
C MET A 17 -19.64 23.72 34.49
N ALA A 18 -18.78 23.62 33.47
CA ALA A 18 -19.16 23.59 32.05
C ALA A 18 -17.91 23.34 31.19
N SER A 19 -17.47 22.10 31.11
CA SER A 19 -16.77 21.54 29.94
C SER A 19 -16.66 20.02 30.15
N CYS A 20 -17.81 19.35 30.12
CA CYS A 20 -17.84 18.11 29.38
C CYS A 20 -18.33 18.55 28.01
N ASP A 21 -17.40 18.72 27.06
CA ASP A 21 -17.79 18.59 25.67
C ASP A 21 -18.50 17.24 25.56
N GLU A 22 -19.73 17.25 25.05
CA GLU A 22 -20.43 16.03 24.68
C GLU A 22 -19.45 15.22 23.84
N GLU A 23 -19.07 14.03 24.33
CA GLU A 23 -18.26 13.09 23.57
C GLU A 23 -18.87 12.99 22.18
N ASP A 24 -18.07 13.32 21.15
CA ASP A 24 -18.47 13.26 19.75
C ASP A 24 -19.14 11.90 19.48
N ALA A 25 -20.48 11.89 19.54
CA ALA A 25 -21.25 10.71 19.23
C ALA A 25 -20.92 10.39 17.78
N VAL A 26 -20.20 9.28 17.55
CA VAL A 26 -19.82 8.81 16.23
C VAL A 26 -21.08 8.82 15.37
N THR A 27 -21.19 9.80 14.47
CA THR A 27 -22.39 9.98 13.66
C THR A 27 -22.42 8.86 12.65
N LEU A 28 -23.21 7.82 12.95
CA LEU A 28 -23.45 6.73 12.01
C LEU A 28 -24.11 7.30 10.75
N LEU A 29 -23.65 6.87 9.58
CA LEU A 29 -24.31 7.15 8.32
C LEU A 29 -25.67 6.46 8.36
N GLN A 30 -26.75 7.23 8.46
CA GLN A 30 -28.09 6.64 8.61
C GLN A 30 -28.63 6.09 7.28
N GLU A 31 -28.07 6.53 6.16
CA GLU A 31 -28.44 6.10 4.81
C GLU A 31 -27.90 4.71 4.49
N ILE A 32 -26.72 4.38 5.02
CA ILE A 32 -26.06 3.10 4.81
C ILE A 32 -25.18 2.71 6.01
N GLN A 33 -25.37 1.48 6.49
CA GLN A 33 -24.63 0.90 7.60
C GLN A 33 -24.16 -0.50 7.23
N VAL A 34 -23.08 -0.92 7.88
CA VAL A 34 -22.54 -2.27 7.77
C VAL A 34 -22.34 -2.85 9.17
N SER A 35 -22.60 -4.14 9.34
CA SER A 35 -22.35 -4.82 10.63
C SER A 35 -20.87 -4.87 11.00
N SER A 36 -19.97 -4.73 10.01
CA SER A 36 -18.53 -4.56 10.23
C SER A 36 -17.89 -3.75 9.11
N SER A 37 -16.99 -2.84 9.47
CA SER A 37 -16.10 -2.13 8.54
C SER A 37 -14.79 -2.88 8.27
N TYR A 38 -14.62 -4.08 8.85
CA TYR A 38 -13.47 -4.96 8.66
C TYR A 38 -13.92 -6.40 8.36
N VAL A 39 -13.30 -6.99 7.35
CA VAL A 39 -13.50 -8.39 6.97
C VAL A 39 -12.15 -9.09 6.92
N ALA A 40 -12.03 -10.17 7.68
CA ALA A 40 -10.83 -11.00 7.71
C ALA A 40 -11.12 -12.37 7.09
N ILE A 41 -10.38 -12.73 6.05
CA ILE A 41 -10.44 -14.05 5.41
C ILE A 41 -9.17 -14.84 5.80
N PRO A 42 -9.26 -16.13 6.13
CA PRO A 42 -8.07 -16.94 6.42
C PRO A 42 -7.08 -17.01 5.24
N GLU A 43 -5.80 -17.18 5.55
CA GLU A 43 -4.74 -17.36 4.53
C GLU A 43 -5.01 -18.57 3.61
N GLY A 44 -5.56 -19.66 4.19
CA GLY A 44 -6.03 -20.83 3.44
C GLY A 44 -7.23 -20.59 2.52
N GLY A 45 -7.76 -19.36 2.47
CA GLY A 45 -8.95 -19.00 1.72
C GLY A 45 -10.23 -19.26 2.50
N GLY A 46 -11.34 -18.87 1.91
CA GLY A 46 -12.67 -19.04 2.47
C GLY A 46 -13.53 -17.79 2.33
N ASP A 47 -14.57 -17.76 3.16
CA ASP A 47 -15.65 -16.79 3.10
C ASP A 47 -15.80 -16.04 4.42
N ALA A 48 -16.27 -14.80 4.33
CA ALA A 48 -16.72 -14.01 5.46
C ALA A 48 -17.94 -13.18 5.06
N THR A 49 -18.92 -13.02 5.94
CA THR A 49 -20.18 -12.33 5.64
C THR A 49 -20.38 -11.15 6.58
N ILE A 50 -20.90 -10.05 6.03
CA ILE A 50 -21.44 -8.92 6.79
C ILE A 50 -22.89 -8.67 6.38
N THR A 51 -23.58 -7.87 7.18
CA THR A 51 -24.92 -7.35 6.84
C THR A 51 -24.77 -5.90 6.38
N VAL A 52 -25.37 -5.57 5.24
CA VAL A 52 -25.55 -4.20 4.74
C VAL A 52 -26.98 -3.78 5.05
N THR A 53 -27.15 -2.67 5.75
CA THR A 53 -28.45 -2.06 6.02
C THR A 53 -28.51 -0.72 5.30
N SER A 54 -29.38 -0.59 4.30
CA SER A 54 -29.50 0.61 3.49
C SER A 54 -30.93 1.13 3.44
N LYS A 55 -31.12 2.45 3.44
CA LYS A 55 -32.44 3.08 3.22
C LYS A 55 -32.86 3.09 1.75
N ASP A 56 -31.90 2.96 0.83
CA ASP A 56 -32.10 2.99 -0.63
C ASP A 56 -31.30 1.88 -1.32
N SER A 57 -31.42 1.78 -2.66
CA SER A 57 -30.55 0.90 -3.45
C SER A 57 -29.08 1.29 -3.31
N TRP A 58 -28.22 0.28 -3.23
CA TRP A 58 -26.79 0.45 -3.05
C TRP A 58 -25.99 -0.27 -4.14
N THR A 59 -24.74 0.18 -4.34
CA THR A 59 -23.75 -0.49 -5.21
C THR A 59 -22.44 -0.70 -4.45
N ALA A 60 -21.71 -1.77 -4.76
CA ALA A 60 -20.41 -2.08 -4.17
C ALA A 60 -19.33 -2.17 -5.26
N GLU A 61 -18.18 -1.55 -5.01
CA GLU A 61 -17.00 -1.62 -5.87
C GLU A 61 -15.76 -2.04 -5.07
N LYS A 62 -14.89 -2.84 -5.71
CA LYS A 62 -13.60 -3.25 -5.15
C LYS A 62 -12.55 -2.21 -5.56
N VAL A 63 -11.81 -1.69 -4.59
CA VAL A 63 -10.77 -0.70 -4.83
C VAL A 63 -9.48 -1.03 -4.08
N LEU A 64 -8.34 -0.75 -4.69
CA LEU A 64 -7.09 -0.58 -3.96
C LEU A 64 -6.91 0.90 -3.67
N ILE A 65 -6.87 1.25 -2.38
CA ILE A 65 -6.55 2.61 -1.96
C ILE A 65 -5.10 2.63 -1.51
N TRP A 66 -4.28 3.31 -2.32
CA TRP A 66 -2.89 3.55 -2.02
C TRP A 66 -2.77 4.58 -0.89
N LYS A 67 -1.62 4.61 -0.19
CA LYS A 67 -1.35 5.57 0.91
C LYS A 67 -1.51 7.05 0.53
N ASN A 68 -1.63 7.37 -0.76
CA ASN A 68 -1.83 8.71 -1.30
C ASN A 68 -3.25 8.94 -1.87
N ASP A 69 -4.26 8.16 -1.43
CA ASP A 69 -5.65 8.21 -1.90
C ASP A 69 -5.85 7.99 -3.41
N THR A 70 -4.82 7.48 -4.11
CA THR A 70 -5.00 7.04 -5.49
C THR A 70 -5.83 5.75 -5.45
N THR A 71 -6.96 5.77 -6.12
CA THR A 71 -7.85 4.61 -6.24
C THR A 71 -7.49 3.87 -7.53
N VAL A 72 -6.96 2.65 -7.43
CA VAL A 72 -6.90 1.75 -8.59
C VAL A 72 -8.16 0.91 -8.57
N GLN A 73 -9.09 1.25 -9.46
CA GLN A 73 -10.29 0.48 -9.71
C GLN A 73 -9.95 -0.79 -10.52
N ASP A 74 -10.69 -1.87 -10.25
CA ASP A 74 -10.80 -3.06 -11.09
C ASP A 74 -9.57 -4.00 -11.21
N SER A 75 -8.53 -3.84 -10.39
CA SER A 75 -7.39 -4.78 -10.35
C SER A 75 -7.52 -5.93 -9.33
N ILE A 76 -8.53 -5.90 -8.46
CA ILE A 76 -8.70 -6.89 -7.38
C ILE A 76 -9.42 -8.13 -7.91
N LYS A 77 -8.66 -9.00 -8.58
CA LYS A 77 -9.17 -10.29 -9.10
C LYS A 77 -9.28 -11.38 -8.03
N TRP A 78 -8.58 -11.21 -6.91
CA TRP A 78 -8.51 -12.24 -5.88
C TRP A 78 -9.72 -12.25 -4.93
N LEU A 79 -10.49 -11.17 -4.90
CA LEU A 79 -11.65 -11.03 -4.03
C LEU A 79 -12.95 -11.13 -4.84
N THR A 80 -13.83 -12.01 -4.42
CA THR A 80 -15.20 -12.14 -4.95
C THR A 80 -16.17 -11.59 -3.91
N ILE A 81 -17.19 -10.87 -4.37
CA ILE A 81 -18.31 -10.39 -3.55
C ILE A 81 -19.61 -10.98 -4.09
N SER A 82 -20.48 -11.48 -3.21
CA SER A 82 -21.71 -12.19 -3.60
C SER A 82 -22.65 -11.34 -4.45
N SER A 83 -22.66 -10.02 -4.26
CA SER A 83 -23.35 -9.07 -5.11
C SER A 83 -22.62 -7.72 -5.15
N THR A 84 -22.72 -7.02 -6.29
CA THR A 84 -22.25 -5.64 -6.47
C THR A 84 -23.37 -4.61 -6.36
N ARG A 85 -24.61 -5.04 -6.08
CA ARG A 85 -25.78 -4.17 -5.96
C ARG A 85 -26.82 -4.76 -5.01
N GLY A 86 -27.64 -3.90 -4.43
CA GLY A 86 -28.80 -4.32 -3.66
C GLY A 86 -29.85 -3.22 -3.55
N SER A 87 -30.97 -3.57 -2.92
CA SER A 87 -32.10 -2.66 -2.68
C SER A 87 -32.10 -2.16 -1.23
N ALA A 88 -33.03 -1.26 -0.91
CA ALA A 88 -33.29 -0.86 0.46
C ALA A 88 -33.64 -2.06 1.36
N GLY A 89 -33.29 -1.97 2.63
CA GLY A 89 -33.43 -3.04 3.62
C GLY A 89 -32.11 -3.64 4.04
N GLU A 90 -32.18 -4.84 4.63
CA GLU A 90 -31.02 -5.62 5.03
C GLU A 90 -30.66 -6.65 3.96
N ALA A 91 -29.37 -6.79 3.67
CA ALA A 91 -28.83 -7.79 2.77
C ALA A 91 -27.53 -8.38 3.34
N GLU A 92 -27.35 -9.69 3.19
CA GLU A 92 -26.05 -10.32 3.46
C GLU A 92 -25.12 -10.12 2.28
N LEU A 93 -23.89 -9.69 2.58
CA LEU A 93 -22.81 -9.54 1.61
C LEU A 93 -21.65 -10.43 2.02
N THR A 94 -21.37 -11.44 1.19
CA THR A 94 -20.30 -12.42 1.42
C THR A 94 -19.08 -12.07 0.58
N PHE A 95 -17.91 -12.14 1.21
CA PHE A 95 -16.59 -11.92 0.64
C PHE A 95 -15.87 -13.25 0.59
N SER A 96 -15.38 -13.62 -0.59
CA SER A 96 -14.70 -14.90 -0.83
C SER A 96 -13.32 -14.66 -1.45
N ALA A 97 -12.32 -15.40 -0.98
CA ALA A 97 -11.00 -15.40 -1.58
C ALA A 97 -10.39 -16.81 -1.60
N PRO A 98 -9.67 -17.19 -2.68
CA PRO A 98 -8.89 -18.43 -2.68
C PRO A 98 -7.73 -18.34 -1.71
N SER A 99 -7.10 -19.47 -1.38
CA SER A 99 -5.87 -19.50 -0.59
C SER A 99 -4.80 -18.58 -1.17
N THR A 100 -4.00 -17.98 -0.30
CA THR A 100 -2.85 -17.16 -0.66
C THR A 100 -1.63 -17.65 0.12
N LEU A 101 -0.44 -17.50 -0.46
CA LEU A 101 0.82 -17.83 0.23
C LEU A 101 1.28 -16.75 1.22
N ASN A 102 0.64 -15.58 1.17
CA ASN A 102 1.02 -14.40 1.93
C ASN A 102 -0.16 -13.45 2.07
N GLY A 103 -0.16 -12.67 3.15
CA GLY A 103 -1.25 -11.74 3.42
C GLY A 103 -1.42 -10.65 2.36
N ARG A 104 -2.67 -10.24 2.12
CA ARG A 104 -3.05 -9.19 1.15
C ARG A 104 -4.24 -8.37 1.65
N THR A 105 -4.37 -7.16 1.15
CA THR A 105 -5.43 -6.21 1.54
C THR A 105 -6.16 -5.66 0.33
N ALA A 106 -7.43 -5.33 0.53
CA ALA A 106 -8.28 -4.64 -0.44
C ALA A 106 -9.28 -3.77 0.33
N GLU A 107 -9.98 -2.89 -0.38
CA GLU A 107 -11.14 -2.22 0.16
C GLU A 107 -12.35 -2.44 -0.73
N VAL A 108 -13.52 -2.38 -0.11
CA VAL A 108 -14.81 -2.35 -0.80
C VAL A 108 -15.54 -1.08 -0.38
N LEU A 109 -15.94 -0.27 -1.36
CA LEU A 109 -16.75 0.91 -1.16
C LEU A 109 -18.20 0.55 -1.47
N ILE A 110 -19.10 0.79 -0.52
CA ILE A 110 -20.54 0.65 -0.73
C ILE A 110 -21.16 2.04 -0.77
N HIS A 111 -21.84 2.34 -1.87
CA HIS A 111 -22.47 3.63 -2.12
C HIS A 111 -23.98 3.52 -2.00
N SER A 112 -24.61 4.42 -1.25
CA SER A 112 -26.06 4.63 -1.23
C SER A 112 -26.38 6.08 -0.95
N SER A 113 -27.32 6.65 -1.71
CA SER A 113 -27.87 8.01 -1.48
C SER A 113 -26.80 9.10 -1.31
N GLY A 114 -25.69 9.01 -2.05
CA GLY A 114 -24.57 9.96 -2.00
C GLY A 114 -23.65 9.79 -0.79
N LYS A 115 -23.83 8.74 0.02
CA LYS A 115 -22.93 8.33 1.10
C LYS A 115 -22.12 7.12 0.69
N THR A 116 -20.91 7.02 1.23
CA THR A 116 -19.99 5.91 0.99
C THR A 116 -19.59 5.29 2.32
N GLN A 117 -19.85 3.99 2.46
CA GLN A 117 -19.33 3.17 3.54
C GLN A 117 -18.10 2.40 3.03
N ARG A 118 -17.01 2.47 3.78
CA ARG A 118 -15.77 1.74 3.47
C ARG A 118 -15.67 0.47 4.30
N ILE A 119 -15.24 -0.61 3.65
CA ILE A 119 -14.94 -1.89 4.27
C ILE A 119 -13.51 -2.27 3.94
N ASN A 120 -12.71 -2.50 4.98
CA ASN A 120 -11.33 -2.97 4.87
C ASN A 120 -11.31 -4.49 4.83
N ILE A 121 -10.70 -5.05 3.79
CA ILE A 121 -10.57 -6.49 3.61
C ILE A 121 -9.11 -6.88 3.85
N ILE A 122 -8.89 -7.84 4.74
CA ILE A 122 -7.59 -8.47 4.95
C ILE A 122 -7.73 -9.98 4.73
N GLN A 123 -6.77 -10.57 4.01
CA GLN A 123 -6.62 -12.01 3.97
C GLN A 123 -5.24 -12.38 4.48
N GLY A 124 -5.16 -13.06 5.63
CA GLY A 124 -3.89 -13.37 6.31
C GLY A 124 -3.14 -12.12 6.79
N LEU A 125 -2.12 -12.30 7.63
CA LEU A 125 -1.24 -11.19 8.01
C LEU A 125 -0.22 -10.93 6.90
N PRO A 126 -0.04 -9.70 6.43
CA PRO A 126 1.02 -9.40 5.47
C PRO A 126 2.37 -9.64 6.16
N LYS A 127 3.04 -10.73 5.76
CA LYS A 127 4.41 -11.01 6.15
C LYS A 127 5.32 -10.47 5.06
N ILE A 128 6.20 -9.54 5.42
CA ILE A 128 7.18 -9.01 4.48
C ILE A 128 8.33 -10.01 4.46
N GLU A 129 8.30 -10.91 3.47
CA GLU A 129 9.39 -11.83 3.17
C GLU A 129 10.15 -11.35 1.92
N GLU A 130 11.42 -11.72 1.84
CA GLU A 130 12.20 -11.56 0.61
C GLU A 130 11.55 -12.40 -0.50
N ALA A 131 11.43 -11.80 -1.68
CA ALA A 131 10.84 -12.41 -2.86
C ALA A 131 11.77 -12.23 -4.06
N THR A 132 11.72 -13.18 -4.98
CA THR A 132 12.40 -13.05 -6.28
C THR A 132 11.59 -12.15 -7.22
N VAL A 133 12.22 -11.63 -8.28
CA VAL A 133 11.51 -10.91 -9.35
C VAL A 133 10.45 -11.80 -10.00
N ALA A 134 10.69 -13.10 -10.15
CA ALA A 134 9.68 -14.04 -10.63
C ALA A 134 8.46 -14.13 -9.70
N ASP A 135 8.68 -14.14 -8.38
CA ASP A 135 7.59 -14.13 -7.39
C ASP A 135 6.77 -12.85 -7.47
N VAL A 136 7.42 -11.70 -7.69
CA VAL A 136 6.70 -10.45 -7.97
C VAL A 136 5.89 -10.59 -9.24
N ASN A 137 6.49 -11.05 -10.34
CA ASN A 137 5.80 -11.16 -11.62
C ASN A 137 4.55 -12.06 -11.57
N ALA A 138 4.60 -13.16 -10.82
CA ALA A 138 3.46 -14.05 -10.60
C ALA A 138 2.48 -13.55 -9.52
N GLY A 139 2.88 -12.55 -8.74
CA GLY A 139 2.14 -12.01 -7.61
C GLY A 139 0.85 -11.26 -7.98
N PRO A 140 -0.14 -11.21 -7.07
CA PRO A 140 -1.31 -10.36 -7.25
C PRO A 140 -0.96 -8.88 -7.10
N ASP A 141 -1.66 -8.02 -7.84
CA ASP A 141 -1.56 -6.56 -7.66
C ASP A 141 -2.01 -6.14 -6.25
N GLY A 142 -1.40 -5.07 -5.75
CA GLY A 142 -1.60 -4.54 -4.40
C GLY A 142 -0.79 -5.24 -3.30
N LYS A 143 -0.20 -6.42 -3.56
CA LYS A 143 0.69 -7.07 -2.60
C LYS A 143 2.01 -6.31 -2.51
N THR A 144 2.45 -6.04 -1.28
CA THR A 144 3.79 -5.51 -0.99
C THR A 144 4.81 -6.64 -1.05
N PHE A 145 5.88 -6.43 -1.81
CA PHE A 145 7.04 -7.32 -1.90
C PHE A 145 8.28 -6.61 -1.38
N ARG A 146 9.21 -7.39 -0.82
CA ARG A 146 10.58 -6.96 -0.59
C ARG A 146 11.48 -7.75 -1.53
N VAL A 147 12.27 -7.05 -2.33
CA VAL A 147 13.07 -7.63 -3.40
C VAL A 147 14.47 -7.06 -3.32
N THR A 148 15.45 -7.93 -3.44
CA THR A 148 16.86 -7.56 -3.56
C THR A 148 17.33 -7.87 -4.99
N GLY A 149 18.02 -6.93 -5.62
CA GLY A 149 18.63 -7.14 -6.93
C GLY A 149 19.53 -6.00 -7.35
N VAL A 150 20.08 -6.08 -8.55
CA VAL A 150 21.01 -5.09 -9.09
C VAL A 150 20.26 -4.02 -9.88
N CYS A 151 20.60 -2.75 -9.66
CA CYS A 151 20.16 -1.67 -10.54
C CYS A 151 20.87 -1.79 -11.89
N THR A 152 20.16 -2.22 -12.93
CA THR A 152 20.73 -2.41 -14.27
C THR A 152 20.57 -1.19 -15.19
N ALA A 153 19.58 -0.34 -14.92
CA ALA A 153 19.38 0.91 -15.65
C ALA A 153 18.54 1.91 -14.84
N ILE A 154 18.83 3.20 -14.96
CA ILE A 154 18.04 4.29 -14.39
C ILE A 154 17.32 5.01 -15.54
N ALA A 155 15.99 4.92 -15.55
CA ALA A 155 15.16 5.47 -16.61
C ALA A 155 14.72 6.92 -16.33
N ASN A 156 14.54 7.29 -15.07
CA ASN A 156 14.14 8.65 -14.69
C ASN A 156 14.62 9.00 -13.28
N THR A 157 15.37 10.09 -13.15
CA THR A 157 15.90 10.55 -11.84
C THR A 157 14.97 11.50 -11.10
N GLN A 158 13.98 12.11 -11.76
CA GLN A 158 12.99 12.94 -11.09
C GLN A 158 12.11 12.07 -10.20
N TYR A 159 11.50 11.01 -10.75
CA TYR A 159 10.60 10.11 -10.01
C TYR A 159 11.34 8.94 -9.34
N GLY A 160 12.55 8.62 -9.80
CA GLY A 160 13.28 7.44 -9.35
C GLY A 160 12.74 6.17 -9.99
N ASN A 161 12.69 6.16 -11.32
CA ASN A 161 12.30 5.00 -12.10
C ASN A 161 13.56 4.29 -12.61
N TRP A 162 13.64 2.98 -12.40
CA TRP A 162 14.82 2.19 -12.71
C TRP A 162 14.47 0.71 -12.82
N TYR A 163 15.44 -0.12 -13.22
CA TYR A 163 15.28 -1.54 -13.42
C TYR A 163 16.08 -2.32 -12.39
N LEU A 164 15.40 -3.15 -11.60
CA LEU A 164 15.97 -4.09 -10.65
C LEU A 164 16.04 -5.45 -11.33
N THR A 165 17.21 -6.09 -11.33
CA THR A 165 17.37 -7.44 -11.91
C THR A 165 17.97 -8.37 -10.87
N ASP A 166 17.35 -9.55 -10.71
CA ASP A 166 17.91 -10.67 -9.97
C ASP A 166 18.14 -11.86 -10.93
N GLU A 167 18.45 -13.04 -10.38
CA GLU A 167 18.68 -14.26 -11.18
C GLU A 167 17.43 -14.75 -11.94
N THR A 168 16.25 -14.30 -11.53
CA THR A 168 14.95 -14.78 -12.03
C THR A 168 14.30 -13.83 -13.03
N GLY A 169 14.78 -12.59 -13.14
CA GLY A 169 14.34 -11.66 -14.18
C GLY A 169 14.59 -10.20 -13.86
N THR A 170 13.97 -9.33 -14.66
CA THR A 170 14.02 -7.87 -14.51
C THR A 170 12.65 -7.31 -14.15
N LEU A 171 12.62 -6.39 -13.20
CA LEU A 171 11.44 -5.73 -12.65
C LEU A 171 11.59 -4.22 -12.80
N TYR A 172 10.53 -3.56 -13.28
CA TYR A 172 10.49 -2.11 -13.34
C TYR A 172 10.08 -1.53 -11.98
N VAL A 173 10.86 -0.57 -11.50
CA VAL A 173 10.54 0.23 -10.31
C VAL A 173 10.02 1.58 -10.80
N TYR A 174 8.77 1.91 -10.46
CA TYR A 174 8.11 3.16 -10.80
C TYR A 174 7.92 4.01 -9.55
N GLY A 175 8.79 5.00 -9.36
CA GLY A 175 8.81 5.82 -8.16
C GLY A 175 9.64 5.21 -7.04
N THR A 176 10.59 5.98 -6.53
CA THR A 176 11.40 5.62 -5.36
C THR A 176 11.29 6.74 -4.33
N LEU A 177 10.80 6.42 -3.13
CA LEU A 177 10.62 7.37 -2.04
C LEU A 177 11.96 7.67 -1.36
N ASP A 178 12.14 8.89 -0.87
CA ASP A 178 13.25 9.22 0.02
C ASP A 178 13.09 8.58 1.42
N ALA A 179 14.10 8.72 2.28
CA ALA A 179 14.11 8.15 3.62
C ALA A 179 12.96 8.64 4.54
N LYS A 180 12.28 9.74 4.19
CA LYS A 180 11.12 10.29 4.90
C LYS A 180 9.79 9.93 4.21
N GLY A 181 9.82 9.12 3.16
CA GLY A 181 8.64 8.79 2.36
C GLY A 181 8.26 9.86 1.34
N GLY A 182 9.13 10.85 1.10
CA GLY A 182 8.91 11.92 0.13
C GLY A 182 9.10 11.45 -1.32
N LYS A 183 8.29 11.98 -2.23
CA LYS A 183 8.39 11.71 -3.66
C LYS A 183 9.39 12.67 -4.32
N GLN A 184 9.82 12.29 -5.52
CA GLN A 184 10.65 13.11 -6.40
C GLN A 184 12.03 13.53 -5.87
N ASN A 185 12.54 12.79 -4.89
CA ASN A 185 13.82 13.06 -4.22
C ASN A 185 14.82 11.90 -4.44
N PHE A 186 14.70 11.18 -5.56
CA PHE A 186 15.47 9.96 -5.83
C PHE A 186 16.99 10.17 -5.73
N LEU A 187 17.50 11.31 -6.21
CA LEU A 187 18.93 11.63 -6.16
C LEU A 187 19.51 11.66 -4.74
N SER A 188 18.67 11.79 -3.69
CA SER A 188 19.12 11.72 -2.30
C SER A 188 19.69 10.34 -1.91
N TRP A 189 19.36 9.27 -2.64
CA TRP A 189 19.91 7.94 -2.43
C TRP A 189 21.31 7.75 -3.02
N GLY A 190 21.70 8.59 -3.98
CA GLY A 190 22.95 8.42 -4.73
C GLY A 190 23.07 7.05 -5.42
N LEU A 191 21.95 6.39 -5.73
CA LEU A 191 21.88 5.07 -6.36
C LEU A 191 22.45 5.13 -7.78
N GLU A 192 23.33 4.18 -8.10
CA GLU A 192 23.96 4.08 -9.42
C GLU A 192 23.72 2.71 -10.06
N VAL A 193 23.88 2.64 -11.38
CA VAL A 193 23.89 1.36 -12.09
C VAL A 193 25.02 0.48 -11.55
N GLY A 194 24.69 -0.78 -11.28
CA GLY A 194 25.57 -1.78 -10.67
C GLY A 194 25.40 -1.92 -9.16
N ASP A 195 24.76 -0.97 -8.47
CA ASP A 195 24.47 -1.11 -7.05
C ASP A 195 23.48 -2.28 -6.82
N GLU A 196 23.72 -3.05 -5.76
CA GLU A 196 22.75 -4.02 -5.24
C GLU A 196 21.84 -3.32 -4.24
N VAL A 197 20.54 -3.45 -4.43
CA VAL A 197 19.54 -2.65 -3.73
C VAL A 197 18.42 -3.57 -3.25
N THR A 198 18.09 -3.46 -1.96
CA THR A 198 16.86 -4.03 -1.40
C THR A 198 15.80 -2.95 -1.34
N VAL A 199 14.67 -3.17 -2.01
CA VAL A 199 13.51 -2.29 -1.96
C VAL A 199 12.28 -3.01 -1.45
N GLN A 200 11.34 -2.24 -0.93
CA GLN A 200 10.04 -2.72 -0.56
C GLN A 200 8.97 -1.84 -1.18
N GLY A 201 8.03 -2.44 -1.89
CA GLY A 201 6.92 -1.71 -2.46
C GLY A 201 5.83 -2.64 -2.96
N PRO A 202 4.65 -2.08 -3.20
CA PRO A 202 3.53 -2.83 -3.73
C PRO A 202 3.61 -3.04 -5.24
N LYS A 203 3.18 -4.22 -5.67
CA LYS A 203 3.06 -4.58 -7.08
C LYS A 203 1.86 -3.92 -7.74
N LEU A 204 2.04 -3.47 -8.97
CA LEU A 204 0.98 -3.05 -9.89
C LEU A 204 1.22 -3.68 -11.28
N THR A 205 0.14 -3.99 -11.99
CA THR A 205 0.19 -4.28 -13.43
C THR A 205 -0.51 -3.15 -14.18
N TYR A 206 0.25 -2.25 -14.80
CA TYR A 206 -0.29 -1.15 -15.62
C TYR A 206 -0.24 -1.52 -17.11
N GLY A 207 -1.40 -1.82 -17.69
CA GLY A 207 -1.48 -2.36 -19.05
C GLY A 207 -0.83 -3.75 -19.10
N SER A 208 0.30 -3.87 -19.81
CA SER A 208 1.12 -5.09 -19.87
C SER A 208 2.37 -5.04 -19.00
N THR A 209 2.62 -3.93 -18.31
CA THR A 209 3.84 -3.71 -17.54
C THR A 209 3.62 -4.10 -16.08
N ILE A 210 4.48 -4.97 -15.54
CA ILE A 210 4.53 -5.28 -14.12
C ILE A 210 5.57 -4.37 -13.47
N GLU A 211 5.19 -3.73 -12.36
CA GLU A 211 6.02 -2.75 -11.67
C GLU A 211 5.84 -2.78 -10.15
N LEU A 212 6.88 -2.36 -9.42
CA LEU A 212 6.73 -1.93 -8.02
C LEU A 212 6.58 -0.41 -7.99
N VAL A 213 5.58 0.08 -7.26
CA VAL A 213 5.22 1.50 -7.25
C VAL A 213 5.62 2.16 -5.93
N ASP A 214 6.16 3.37 -5.99
CA ASP A 214 6.50 4.20 -4.82
C ASP A 214 7.30 3.40 -3.76
N VAL A 215 8.40 2.77 -4.18
CA VAL A 215 9.14 1.86 -3.32
C VAL A 215 9.88 2.60 -2.20
N THR A 216 9.97 1.98 -1.04
CA THR A 216 10.90 2.35 0.03
C THR A 216 12.21 1.61 -0.16
N VAL A 217 13.34 2.32 -0.09
CA VAL A 217 14.67 1.70 -0.10
C VAL A 217 15.00 1.20 1.30
N ILE A 218 15.38 -0.08 1.40
CA ILE A 218 15.77 -0.73 2.66
C ILE A 218 17.29 -0.71 2.83
N SER A 219 18.03 -1.01 1.76
CA SER A 219 19.50 -0.99 1.75
C SER A 219 20.04 -0.74 0.34
N ILE A 220 21.24 -0.17 0.29
CA ILE A 220 22.04 -0.04 -0.94
C ILE A 220 23.44 -0.55 -0.60
N ASN A 221 23.86 -1.60 -1.28
CA ASN A 221 25.22 -2.09 -1.29
C ASN A 221 25.92 -1.56 -2.56
N LYS A 222 26.88 -0.66 -2.36
CA LYS A 222 27.52 0.07 -3.46
C LYS A 222 28.45 -0.83 -4.27
N SER A 223 28.32 -0.78 -5.59
CA SER A 223 29.31 -1.43 -6.44
C SER A 223 30.67 -0.76 -6.27
N LEU A 224 31.71 -1.57 -6.04
CA LEU A 224 33.10 -1.10 -5.99
C LEU A 224 33.70 -0.86 -7.37
N ILE A 225 33.01 -1.30 -8.42
CA ILE A 225 33.45 -1.14 -9.80
C ILE A 225 32.38 -0.49 -10.66
N LYS A 226 32.81 0.24 -11.67
CA LYS A 226 31.97 0.77 -12.73
C LYS A 226 32.46 0.24 -14.07
N VAL A 227 31.56 -0.22 -14.91
CA VAL A 227 31.87 -0.41 -16.34
C VAL A 227 31.69 0.93 -17.03
N ASP A 228 32.78 1.55 -17.48
CA ASP A 228 32.73 2.83 -18.17
C ASP A 228 32.44 2.66 -19.66
N SER A 229 33.06 1.66 -20.28
CA SER A 229 32.84 1.31 -21.68
C SER A 229 33.25 -0.14 -21.96
N VAL A 230 32.81 -0.66 -23.10
CA VAL A 230 33.18 -1.99 -23.60
C VAL A 230 33.60 -1.88 -25.06
N GLU A 231 34.58 -2.68 -25.46
CA GLU A 231 35.01 -2.89 -26.84
C GLU A 231 34.64 -4.32 -27.27
N ASN A 232 34.25 -4.49 -28.53
CA ASN A 232 33.78 -5.77 -29.10
C ASN A 232 32.56 -6.36 -28.36
N LYS A 233 31.53 -5.53 -28.11
CA LYS A 233 30.32 -5.90 -27.35
C LYS A 233 29.62 -7.17 -27.87
N VAL A 234 29.75 -7.47 -29.16
CA VAL A 234 29.23 -8.68 -29.79
C VAL A 234 30.42 -9.48 -30.32
N LEU A 235 30.59 -10.71 -29.84
CA LEU A 235 31.65 -11.60 -30.30
C LEU A 235 31.15 -12.49 -31.46
N PRO A 236 32.00 -12.77 -32.46
CA PRO A 236 31.71 -13.75 -33.50
C PRO A 236 31.57 -15.18 -32.94
N ILE A 237 30.93 -16.08 -33.70
CA ILE A 237 30.73 -17.49 -33.30
C ILE A 237 32.08 -18.22 -33.19
N GLU A 238 33.05 -17.84 -34.01
CA GLU A 238 34.43 -18.33 -33.99
C GLU A 238 35.25 -17.84 -32.78
N GLY A 239 34.69 -16.97 -31.93
CA GLY A 239 35.34 -16.40 -30.75
C GLY A 239 36.00 -15.04 -30.98
N GLY A 240 36.56 -14.45 -29.92
CA GLY A 240 37.22 -13.15 -29.97
C GLY A 240 37.54 -12.60 -28.58
N GLU A 241 38.14 -11.40 -28.54
CA GLU A 241 38.44 -10.68 -27.30
C GLU A 241 37.35 -9.64 -27.02
N PHE A 242 36.76 -9.70 -25.82
CA PHE A 242 35.88 -8.67 -25.28
C PHE A 242 36.65 -7.90 -24.21
N THR A 243 36.72 -6.58 -24.34
CA THR A 243 37.47 -5.73 -23.42
C THR A 243 36.52 -4.80 -22.68
N ALA A 244 36.56 -4.83 -21.35
CA ALA A 244 35.81 -3.92 -20.49
C ALA A 244 36.76 -2.91 -19.84
N TYR A 245 36.41 -1.63 -19.95
CA TYR A 245 37.10 -0.55 -19.26
C TYR A 245 36.38 -0.27 -17.95
N LEU A 246 37.10 -0.44 -16.85
CA LEU A 246 36.54 -0.38 -15.51
C LEU A 246 37.16 0.76 -14.69
N THR A 247 36.34 1.42 -13.88
CA THR A 247 36.79 2.31 -12.81
C THR A 247 36.60 1.62 -11.46
N CYS A 248 37.66 1.62 -10.63
CA CYS A 248 37.56 1.28 -9.22
C CYS A 248 37.02 2.48 -8.44
N LYS A 249 35.91 2.29 -7.72
CA LYS A 249 35.20 3.32 -6.96
C LYS A 249 35.66 3.44 -5.50
N GLY A 250 36.53 2.53 -5.05
CA GLY A 250 37.05 2.45 -3.68
C GLY A 250 38.55 2.18 -3.64
#